data_AF-G4RQ57-F1
#
_entry.id   AF-G4RQ57-F1
#
_cell.length_a   1.000
_cell.length_b   1.000
_cell.length_c   1.000
_cell.angle_alpha   90.00
_cell.angle_beta   90.00
_cell.angle_gamma   90.00
#
_symmetry.space_group_name_H-M   'P 1'
#
loop_
_entity.id
_entity.type
_entity.pdbx_description
1 polymer ?
#
loop_
_entity_poly.entity_id
_entity_poly.type
_entity_poly.pdbx_seq_one_letter_code
_entity_poly.pdbx_strand_id
1 'polypeptide(L)'
;MDLIDAVRERSGPIYLPIPVEVCEGEFVDLGVLGWLLEPLLALYHSGGEWLCYGSLHDIRRRAFASAELAALAVKAKVFGKIDLREWDALFVAPLPEPPRPSLAIGYIGRGTVICGAPTPTPIELAANLWPRLGDEDKTALAKYITKYIDLIVSSVNLDEAYLRLTSDQSYREFANKLVHHMGN
;
A
#
# COMPACT_ATOMS: atom_id res chain seq x y z
N MET A 1 12.62 21.83 -15.61
CA MET A 1 13.23 21.05 -14.52
C MET A 1 12.24 19.94 -14.23
N ASP A 2 12.59 18.71 -14.58
CA ASP A 2 11.68 17.57 -14.43
C ASP A 2 11.48 17.26 -12.93
N LEU A 3 10.28 16.85 -12.54
CA LEU A 3 9.96 16.47 -11.16
C LEU A 3 10.93 15.41 -10.65
N ILE A 4 11.37 14.54 -11.55
CA ILE A 4 12.33 13.47 -11.30
C ILE A 4 13.70 14.02 -10.88
N ASP A 5 14.23 15.03 -11.59
CA ASP A 5 15.52 15.64 -11.25
C ASP A 5 15.46 16.36 -9.90
N ALA A 6 14.32 17.00 -9.59
CA ALA A 6 14.11 17.71 -8.33
C ALA A 6 14.04 16.79 -7.11
N VAL A 7 13.51 15.57 -7.29
CA VAL A 7 13.39 14.56 -6.24
C VAL A 7 14.72 13.83 -6.04
N ARG A 8 15.46 13.54 -7.13
CA ARG A 8 16.73 12.80 -7.12
C ARG A 8 17.78 13.38 -6.15
N GLU A 9 17.93 14.71 -6.12
CA GLU A 9 18.90 15.36 -5.22
C GLU A 9 18.60 15.17 -3.72
N ARG A 10 17.35 14.80 -3.37
CA ARG A 10 16.87 14.75 -1.99
C ARG A 10 16.52 13.35 -1.50
N SER A 11 16.22 12.41 -2.39
CA SER A 11 15.61 11.12 -2.04
C SER A 11 16.59 9.96 -1.87
N GLY A 12 17.88 10.10 -2.22
CA GLY A 12 18.77 8.95 -2.35
C GLY A 12 18.33 8.01 -3.47
N PRO A 13 18.73 6.73 -3.45
CA PRO A 13 18.38 5.78 -4.52
C PRO A 13 16.86 5.66 -4.68
N ILE A 14 16.38 5.74 -5.92
CA ILE A 14 14.95 5.63 -6.23
C ILE A 14 14.64 4.21 -6.66
N TYR A 15 13.73 3.55 -5.93
CA TYR A 15 13.34 2.18 -6.20
C TYR A 15 12.15 2.12 -7.18
N LEU A 16 12.28 1.34 -8.26
CA LEU A 16 11.21 1.05 -9.20
C LEU A 16 10.59 -0.31 -8.87
N PRO A 17 9.26 -0.49 -9.00
CA PRO A 17 8.58 -1.76 -8.74
C PRO A 17 8.79 -2.77 -9.88
N ILE A 18 10.04 -2.92 -10.33
CA ILE A 18 10.49 -3.88 -11.34
C ILE A 18 11.17 -5.03 -10.58
N PRO A 19 10.89 -6.30 -10.93
CA PRO A 19 11.56 -7.44 -10.32
C PRO A 19 13.08 -7.38 -10.52
N VAL A 20 13.84 -7.73 -9.49
CA VAL A 20 15.32 -7.77 -9.54
C VAL A 20 15.80 -8.65 -10.70
N GLU A 21 15.16 -9.78 -10.93
CA GLU A 21 15.50 -10.73 -12.00
C GLU A 21 15.44 -10.06 -13.39
N VAL A 22 14.46 -9.17 -13.62
CA VAL A 22 14.34 -8.45 -14.90
C VAL A 22 15.50 -7.45 -15.07
N CYS A 23 15.92 -6.80 -13.99
CA CYS A 23 17.01 -5.82 -14.02
C CYS A 23 18.39 -6.45 -14.15
N GLU A 24 18.56 -7.67 -13.63
CA GLU A 24 19.76 -8.49 -13.80
C GLU A 24 19.82 -9.13 -15.21
N GLY A 25 18.80 -8.91 -16.04
CA GLY A 25 18.74 -9.40 -17.42
C GLY A 25 18.27 -10.84 -17.54
N GLU A 26 17.66 -11.41 -16.49
CA GLU A 26 17.08 -12.75 -16.57
C GLU A 26 15.81 -12.75 -17.42
N PHE A 27 15.59 -13.86 -18.12
CA PHE A 27 14.34 -14.09 -18.83
C PHE A 27 13.27 -14.59 -17.85
N VAL A 28 12.37 -13.70 -17.45
CA VAL A 28 11.32 -13.96 -16.47
C VAL A 28 9.94 -13.80 -17.11
N ASP A 29 9.05 -14.78 -16.88
CA ASP A 29 7.66 -14.68 -17.30
C ASP A 29 6.88 -13.70 -16.41
N LEU A 30 6.62 -12.50 -16.92
CA LEU A 30 5.89 -11.47 -16.20
C LEU A 30 4.37 -11.63 -16.31
N GLY A 31 3.87 -12.47 -17.23
CA GLY A 31 2.44 -12.56 -17.52
C GLY A 31 1.79 -11.19 -17.72
N VAL A 32 0.66 -10.96 -17.05
CA VAL A 32 -0.10 -9.68 -17.11
C VAL A 32 0.69 -8.49 -16.54
N LEU A 33 1.67 -8.73 -15.65
CA LEU A 33 2.51 -7.66 -15.11
C LEU A 33 3.41 -7.05 -16.18
N GLY A 34 3.72 -7.76 -17.26
CA GLY A 34 4.59 -7.26 -18.33
C GLY A 34 4.10 -5.92 -18.91
N TRP A 35 2.79 -5.78 -19.14
CA TRP A 35 2.19 -4.55 -19.65
C TRP A 35 2.24 -3.39 -18.65
N LEU A 36 2.08 -3.69 -17.36
CA LEU A 36 2.17 -2.68 -16.28
C LEU A 36 3.61 -2.20 -16.06
N LEU A 37 4.59 -3.08 -16.28
CA LEU A 37 6.01 -2.81 -16.04
C LEU A 37 6.73 -2.17 -17.23
N GLU A 38 6.17 -2.26 -18.45
CA GLU A 38 6.78 -1.74 -19.68
C GLU A 38 7.18 -0.25 -19.59
N PRO A 39 6.33 0.68 -19.07
CA PRO A 39 6.74 2.07 -18.89
C PRO A 39 7.87 2.26 -17.88
N LEU A 40 7.92 1.40 -16.86
CA LEU A 40 8.94 1.44 -15.81
C LEU A 40 10.27 0.89 -16.32
N LEU A 41 10.25 -0.13 -17.19
CA LEU A 41 11.43 -0.66 -17.86
C LEU A 41 12.05 0.38 -18.78
N ALA A 42 11.23 1.15 -19.51
CA ALA A 42 11.71 2.28 -20.30
C ALA A 42 12.42 3.33 -19.44
N LEU A 43 11.89 3.61 -18.24
CA LEU A 43 12.50 4.53 -17.27
C LEU A 43 13.80 3.95 -16.67
N TYR A 44 13.84 2.65 -16.37
CA TYR A 44 15.05 1.98 -15.89
C TYR A 44 16.20 2.08 -16.90
N HIS A 45 15.91 1.80 -18.18
CA HIS A 45 16.89 1.87 -19.26
C HIS A 45 17.26 3.30 -19.68
N SER A 46 16.55 4.33 -19.21
CA SER A 46 16.89 5.73 -19.51
C SER A 46 18.11 6.26 -18.73
N GLY A 47 18.77 5.40 -17.93
CA GLY A 47 20.10 5.68 -17.37
C GLY A 47 20.13 6.47 -16.06
N GLY A 48 19.07 6.42 -15.25
CA GLY A 48 19.11 6.94 -13.88
C GLY A 48 19.66 5.91 -12.89
N GLU A 49 20.07 6.36 -11.70
CA GLU A 49 20.46 5.51 -10.55
C GLU A 49 19.21 4.84 -9.92
N TRP A 50 18.52 4.03 -10.72
CA TRP A 50 17.31 3.32 -10.32
C TRP A 50 17.68 1.98 -9.70
N LEU A 51 17.04 1.64 -8.59
CA LEU A 51 17.15 0.32 -7.98
C LEU A 51 15.87 -0.47 -8.21
N CYS A 52 16.00 -1.77 -8.46
CA CYS A 52 14.86 -2.66 -8.64
C CYS A 52 14.38 -3.22 -7.30
N TYR A 53 13.09 -3.49 -7.21
CA TYR A 53 12.39 -3.70 -5.95
C TYR A 53 11.81 -5.12 -5.87
N GLY A 54 12.38 -5.94 -4.99
CA GLY A 54 11.87 -7.28 -4.67
C GLY A 54 12.01 -8.31 -5.79
N SER A 55 11.86 -9.58 -5.45
CA SER A 55 11.82 -10.67 -6.44
C SER A 55 10.50 -10.66 -7.20
N LEU A 56 10.45 -11.30 -8.38
CA LEU A 56 9.21 -11.56 -9.10
C LEU A 56 8.21 -12.32 -8.21
N HIS A 57 8.72 -13.21 -7.36
CA HIS A 57 7.91 -13.90 -6.37
C HIS A 57 7.29 -12.93 -5.35
N ASP A 58 8.03 -11.94 -4.85
CA ASP A 58 7.51 -10.91 -3.94
C ASP A 58 6.42 -10.06 -4.59
N ILE A 59 6.64 -9.64 -5.83
CA ILE A 59 5.67 -8.85 -6.58
C ILE A 59 4.39 -9.65 -6.83
N ARG A 60 4.52 -10.93 -7.24
CA ARG A 60 3.37 -11.83 -7.41
C ARG A 60 2.61 -12.03 -6.11
N ARG A 61 3.31 -12.29 -5.00
CA ARG A 61 2.69 -12.44 -3.67
C ARG A 61 1.86 -11.21 -3.29
N ARG A 62 2.37 -10.00 -3.55
CA ARG A 62 1.64 -8.74 -3.29
C ARG A 62 0.44 -8.54 -4.19
N ALA A 63 0.56 -8.90 -5.46
CA ALA A 63 -0.56 -8.88 -6.39
C ALA A 63 -1.67 -9.84 -5.95
N PHE A 64 -1.30 -11.06 -5.52
CA PHE A 64 -2.24 -12.03 -4.94
C PHE A 64 -2.89 -11.51 -3.66
N ALA A 65 -2.11 -10.97 -2.72
CA ALA A 65 -2.65 -10.39 -1.48
C ALA A 65 -3.63 -9.23 -1.77
N SER A 66 -3.36 -8.43 -2.80
CA SER A 66 -4.25 -7.35 -3.24
C SER A 66 -5.55 -7.89 -3.85
N ALA A 67 -5.48 -8.97 -4.62
CA ALA A 67 -6.65 -9.67 -5.16
C ALA A 67 -7.49 -10.32 -4.06
N GLU A 68 -6.86 -10.94 -3.07
CA GLU A 68 -7.53 -11.50 -1.88
C GLU A 68 -8.22 -10.39 -1.08
N LEU A 69 -7.55 -9.27 -0.84
CA LEU A 69 -8.14 -8.10 -0.18
C LEU A 69 -9.36 -7.57 -0.94
N ALA A 70 -9.27 -7.45 -2.27
CA ALA A 70 -10.37 -7.03 -3.11
C ALA A 70 -11.55 -8.04 -3.04
N ALA A 71 -11.25 -9.34 -3.05
CA ALA A 71 -12.27 -10.38 -2.90
C ALA A 71 -12.99 -10.29 -1.54
N LEU A 72 -12.25 -10.05 -0.45
CA LEU A 72 -12.83 -9.84 0.88
C LEU A 72 -13.73 -8.59 0.93
N ALA A 73 -13.29 -7.49 0.31
CA ALA A 73 -14.10 -6.28 0.20
C ALA A 73 -15.38 -6.51 -0.60
N VAL A 74 -15.30 -7.23 -1.72
CA VAL A 74 -16.48 -7.60 -2.51
C VAL A 74 -17.43 -8.48 -1.70
N LYS A 75 -16.92 -9.52 -1.02
CA LYS A 75 -17.73 -10.37 -0.14
C LYS A 75 -18.43 -9.54 0.94
N ALA A 76 -17.70 -8.66 1.62
CA ALA A 76 -18.24 -7.80 2.67
C ALA A 76 -19.35 -6.89 2.14
N LYS A 77 -19.18 -6.32 0.94
CA LYS A 77 -20.18 -5.46 0.30
C LYS A 77 -21.41 -6.22 -0.18
N VAL A 78 -21.23 -7.36 -0.85
CA VAL A 78 -22.32 -8.15 -1.46
C VAL A 78 -23.13 -8.90 -0.41
N PHE A 79 -22.46 -9.50 0.58
CA PHE A 79 -23.12 -10.34 1.60
C PHE A 79 -23.37 -9.60 2.92
N GLY A 80 -22.90 -8.36 3.06
CA GLY A 80 -23.07 -7.56 4.28
C GLY A 80 -22.38 -8.15 5.52
N LYS A 81 -21.45 -9.10 5.34
CA LYS A 81 -20.80 -9.84 6.42
C LYS A 81 -19.29 -9.77 6.32
N ILE A 82 -18.64 -9.45 7.43
CA ILE A 82 -17.19 -9.49 7.59
C ILE A 82 -16.86 -10.70 8.46
N ASP A 83 -16.13 -11.68 7.89
CA ASP A 83 -15.61 -12.82 8.65
C ASP A 83 -14.16 -12.53 9.06
N LEU A 84 -13.96 -12.14 10.32
CA LEU A 84 -12.63 -11.78 10.84
C LEU A 84 -11.59 -12.88 10.66
N ARG A 85 -11.98 -14.15 10.58
CA ARG A 85 -11.01 -15.25 10.36
C ARG A 85 -10.36 -15.16 8.97
N GLU A 86 -11.15 -14.82 7.94
CA GLU A 86 -10.61 -14.64 6.59
C GLU A 86 -9.71 -13.40 6.51
N TRP A 87 -10.05 -12.33 7.23
CA TRP A 87 -9.26 -11.09 7.26
C TRP A 87 -7.98 -11.26 8.08
N ASP A 88 -8.03 -11.98 9.21
CA ASP A 88 -6.85 -12.30 10.00
C ASP A 88 -5.83 -13.11 9.19
N ALA A 89 -6.27 -14.07 8.38
CA ALA A 89 -5.36 -14.85 7.52
C ALA A 89 -4.53 -13.97 6.57
N LEU A 90 -5.11 -12.86 6.10
CA LEU A 90 -4.45 -11.92 5.19
C LEU A 90 -3.42 -11.02 5.89
N PHE A 91 -3.69 -10.61 7.14
CA PHE A 91 -2.88 -9.62 7.86
C PHE A 91 -1.99 -10.19 8.98
N VAL A 92 -2.12 -11.47 9.32
CA VAL A 92 -1.28 -12.14 10.35
C VAL A 92 0.02 -12.71 9.77
N ALA A 93 0.11 -12.92 8.46
CA ALA A 93 1.37 -13.33 7.85
C ALA A 93 2.42 -12.22 8.01
N PRO A 94 3.65 -12.52 8.48
CA PRO A 94 4.70 -11.53 8.49
C PRO A 94 4.99 -11.15 7.03
N LEU A 95 4.48 -9.98 6.62
CA LEU A 95 4.90 -9.41 5.36
C LEU A 95 6.39 -9.09 5.53
N PRO A 96 7.30 -9.71 4.75
CA PRO A 96 8.70 -9.32 4.78
C PRO A 96 8.76 -7.81 4.55
N GLU A 97 9.44 -7.11 5.47
CA GLU A 97 9.47 -5.66 5.53
C GLU A 97 9.94 -5.15 4.15
N PRO A 98 9.09 -4.41 3.41
CA PRO A 98 9.53 -3.83 2.15
C PRO A 98 10.74 -2.92 2.43
N PRO A 99 11.81 -2.92 1.60
CA PRO A 99 12.75 -1.82 1.66
C PRO A 99 11.97 -0.51 1.51
N ARG A 100 12.16 0.40 2.46
CA ARG A 100 11.33 1.60 2.61
C ARG A 100 11.38 2.43 1.32
N PRO A 101 10.24 2.81 0.72
CA PRO A 101 10.25 3.70 -0.43
C PRO A 101 10.83 5.06 -0.04
N SER A 102 11.67 5.63 -0.91
CA SER A 102 12.55 6.78 -0.68
C SER A 102 11.83 8.14 -0.54
N LEU A 103 10.50 8.15 -0.41
CA LEU A 103 9.68 9.37 -0.35
C LEU A 103 8.98 9.47 1.00
N ALA A 104 9.65 10.10 1.98
CA ALA A 104 9.16 10.27 3.34
C ALA A 104 8.63 11.69 3.59
N ILE A 105 7.32 11.85 3.82
CA ILE A 105 6.69 13.12 4.22
C ILE A 105 5.67 12.83 5.34
N GLY A 106 6.05 13.01 6.62
CA GLY A 106 5.09 12.96 7.76
C GLY A 106 5.62 12.33 9.06
N TYR A 107 5.09 12.77 10.22
CA TYR A 107 5.60 12.50 11.58
C TYR A 107 4.59 11.80 12.48
N ILE A 108 4.98 10.68 13.11
CA ILE A 108 4.32 10.12 14.30
C ILE A 108 5.41 9.65 15.29
N GLY A 109 5.84 10.55 16.18
CA GLY A 109 6.68 10.23 17.33
C GLY A 109 8.18 10.45 17.15
N ARG A 110 8.91 10.53 18.27
CA ARG A 110 10.35 10.81 18.29
C ARG A 110 11.15 9.65 17.69
N GLY A 111 11.61 9.83 16.46
CA GLY A 111 12.68 9.03 15.87
C GLY A 111 12.26 8.06 14.76
N THR A 112 11.02 8.08 14.30
CA THR A 112 10.56 7.21 13.21
C THR A 112 9.86 8.05 12.14
N VAL A 113 10.46 8.12 10.95
CA VAL A 113 9.85 8.77 9.78
C VAL A 113 9.04 7.70 9.05
N ILE A 114 7.74 7.91 8.88
CA ILE A 114 6.90 7.07 8.01
C ILE A 114 6.69 7.82 6.70
N CYS A 115 6.97 7.13 5.60
CA CYS A 115 6.57 7.56 4.27
C CYS A 115 5.07 7.33 4.10
N GLY A 116 4.21 8.35 4.25
CA GLY A 116 2.76 8.14 4.12
C GLY A 116 1.93 9.43 4.16
N ALA A 117 0.66 9.33 3.76
CA ALA A 117 -0.25 10.47 3.70
C ALA A 117 -0.60 11.03 5.10
N PRO A 118 -0.98 12.33 5.25
CA PRO A 118 -1.25 12.96 6.55
C PRO A 118 -2.30 12.24 7.42
N THR A 119 -3.26 11.57 6.77
CA THR A 119 -4.13 10.59 7.41
C THR A 119 -3.82 9.25 6.74
N PRO A 120 -3.37 8.22 7.49
CA PRO A 120 -3.08 6.93 6.88
C PRO A 120 -4.35 6.35 6.26
N THR A 121 -4.22 5.61 5.18
CA THR A 121 -5.29 4.84 4.54
C THR A 121 -5.67 3.63 5.41
N PRO A 122 -6.85 3.03 5.20
CA PRO A 122 -7.28 1.87 5.99
C PRO A 122 -6.37 0.65 5.74
N ILE A 123 -5.77 0.57 4.56
CA ILE A 123 -4.82 -0.48 4.18
C ILE A 123 -3.50 -0.28 4.93
N GLU A 124 -2.99 0.96 5.00
CA GLU A 124 -1.80 1.29 5.80
C GLU A 124 -2.03 1.05 7.29
N LEU A 125 -3.20 1.39 7.82
CA LEU A 125 -3.57 1.11 9.20
C LEU A 125 -3.59 -0.41 9.46
N ALA A 126 -4.18 -1.20 8.56
CA ALA A 126 -4.21 -2.65 8.70
C ALA A 126 -2.82 -3.28 8.63
N ALA A 127 -2.01 -2.89 7.65
CA ALA A 127 -0.65 -3.42 7.50
C ALA A 127 0.21 -3.22 8.76
N ASN A 128 0.02 -2.10 9.47
CA ASN A 128 0.84 -1.75 10.63
C ASN A 128 0.24 -2.17 11.98
N LEU A 129 -1.10 -2.16 12.10
CA LEU A 129 -1.78 -2.24 13.39
C LEU A 129 -2.63 -3.49 13.56
N TRP A 130 -3.02 -4.17 12.48
CA TRP A 130 -4.02 -5.26 12.52
C TRP A 130 -3.78 -6.31 13.61
N PRO A 131 -2.54 -6.82 13.83
CA PRO A 131 -2.28 -7.83 14.88
C PRO A 131 -2.54 -7.33 16.31
N ARG A 132 -2.61 -6.02 16.52
CA ARG A 132 -2.75 -5.36 17.83
C ARG A 132 -4.18 -4.88 18.12
N LEU A 133 -5.07 -4.97 17.15
CA LEU A 133 -6.45 -4.49 17.27
C LEU A 133 -7.37 -5.56 17.88
N GLY A 134 -8.35 -5.11 18.67
CA GLY A 134 -9.47 -5.94 19.10
C GLY A 134 -10.50 -6.14 17.97
N ASP A 135 -11.38 -7.14 18.12
CA ASP A 135 -12.35 -7.54 17.08
C ASP A 135 -13.27 -6.41 16.62
N GLU A 136 -13.64 -5.49 17.51
CA GLU A 136 -14.46 -4.31 17.17
C GLU A 136 -13.70 -3.37 16.23
N ASP A 137 -12.47 -3.00 16.58
CA ASP A 137 -11.63 -2.12 15.76
C ASP A 137 -11.22 -2.81 14.44
N LYS A 138 -10.97 -4.13 14.44
CA LYS A 138 -10.74 -4.91 13.20
C LYS A 138 -11.96 -4.88 12.28
N THR A 139 -13.15 -5.07 12.84
CA THR A 139 -14.40 -5.03 12.07
C THR A 139 -14.64 -3.65 11.47
N ALA A 140 -14.41 -2.59 12.27
CA ALA A 140 -14.50 -1.22 11.79
C ALA A 140 -13.46 -0.92 10.68
N LEU A 141 -12.23 -1.37 10.86
CA LEU A 141 -11.16 -1.20 9.89
C LEU A 141 -11.45 -1.93 8.57
N ALA A 142 -11.97 -3.17 8.63
CA ALA A 142 -12.41 -3.91 7.45
C ALA A 142 -13.54 -3.19 6.67
N LYS A 143 -14.47 -2.54 7.37
CA LYS A 143 -15.50 -1.69 6.73
C LYS A 143 -14.87 -0.51 6.00
N TYR A 144 -13.89 0.15 6.62
CA TYR A 144 -13.19 1.28 5.97
C TYR A 144 -12.32 0.84 4.80
N ILE A 145 -11.67 -0.33 4.86
CA ILE A 145 -10.98 -0.93 3.73
C ILE A 145 -11.96 -1.18 2.58
N THR A 146 -13.11 -1.79 2.88
CA THR A 146 -14.15 -2.05 1.89
C THR A 146 -14.64 -0.75 1.24
N LYS A 147 -14.90 0.28 2.05
CA LYS A 147 -15.27 1.62 1.57
C LYS A 147 -14.18 2.24 0.69
N TYR A 148 -12.91 2.12 1.09
CA TYR A 148 -11.81 2.70 0.33
C TYR A 148 -11.61 2.01 -1.02
N ILE A 149 -11.71 0.67 -1.08
CA ILE A 149 -11.69 -0.07 -2.35
C ILE A 149 -12.84 0.38 -3.26
N ASP A 150 -14.04 0.61 -2.71
CA ASP A 150 -15.16 1.13 -3.50
C ASP A 150 -14.90 2.54 -4.03
N LEU A 151 -14.26 3.39 -3.24
CA LEU A 151 -13.83 4.73 -3.67
C LEU A 151 -12.77 4.65 -4.77
N ILE A 152 -11.82 3.72 -4.69
CA ILE A 152 -10.82 3.49 -5.75
C ILE A 152 -11.50 3.12 -7.07
N VAL A 153 -12.48 2.20 -7.04
CA VAL A 153 -13.21 1.77 -8.23
C VAL A 153 -14.09 2.88 -8.83
N SER A 154 -14.60 3.79 -7.99
CA SER A 154 -15.52 4.86 -8.40
C SER A 154 -14.87 6.23 -8.61
N SER A 155 -13.54 6.33 -8.50
CA SER A 155 -12.78 7.56 -8.70
C SER A 155 -11.91 7.46 -9.95
N VAL A 156 -11.53 8.61 -10.50
CA VAL A 156 -10.68 8.66 -11.70
C VAL A 156 -9.25 8.20 -11.35
N ASN A 157 -8.80 8.46 -10.13
CA ASN A 157 -7.49 8.08 -9.63
C ASN A 157 -7.49 7.86 -8.09
N LEU A 158 -6.34 7.40 -7.57
CA LEU A 158 -6.15 7.14 -6.15
C LEU A 158 -6.20 8.41 -5.28
N ASP A 159 -5.74 9.56 -5.81
CA ASP A 159 -5.76 10.83 -5.09
C ASP A 159 -7.18 11.29 -4.79
N GLU A 160 -8.08 11.19 -5.78
CA GLU A 160 -9.48 11.50 -5.61
C GLU A 160 -10.14 10.53 -4.62
N ALA A 161 -9.86 9.22 -4.72
CA ALA A 161 -10.38 8.24 -3.77
C ALA A 161 -9.91 8.54 -2.33
N TYR A 162 -8.65 8.92 -2.16
CA TYR A 162 -8.06 9.31 -0.89
C TYR A 162 -8.68 10.60 -0.34
N LEU A 163 -8.86 11.64 -1.17
CA LEU A 163 -9.51 12.89 -0.76
C LEU A 163 -10.96 12.67 -0.36
N ARG A 164 -11.70 11.84 -1.10
CA ARG A 164 -13.08 11.44 -0.74
C ARG A 164 -13.10 10.71 0.60
N LEU A 165 -12.17 9.79 0.84
CA LEU A 165 -12.08 9.08 2.11
C LEU A 165 -11.76 10.03 3.27
N THR A 166 -10.76 10.90 3.11
CA THR A 166 -10.31 11.81 4.18
C THR A 166 -11.25 12.99 4.42
N SER A 167 -12.14 13.28 3.47
CA SER A 167 -13.26 14.21 3.71
C SER A 167 -14.26 13.67 4.75
N ASP A 168 -14.32 12.34 4.93
CA ASP A 168 -15.15 11.70 5.94
C ASP A 168 -14.57 11.95 7.35
N GLN A 169 -15.32 12.71 8.15
CA GLN A 169 -14.94 13.01 9.53
C GLN A 169 -14.87 11.74 10.39
N SER A 170 -15.79 10.79 10.22
CA SER A 170 -15.81 9.55 11.00
C SER A 170 -14.58 8.70 10.70
N TYR A 171 -14.13 8.69 9.45
CA TYR A 171 -12.89 8.00 9.10
C TYR A 171 -11.67 8.65 9.77
N ARG A 172 -11.57 9.99 9.70
CA ARG A 172 -10.44 10.72 10.32
C ARG A 172 -10.40 10.50 11.83
N GLU A 173 -11.53 10.56 12.51
CA GLU A 173 -11.63 10.31 13.95
C GLU A 173 -11.22 8.87 14.29
N PHE A 174 -11.66 7.90 13.50
CA PHE A 174 -11.26 6.50 13.66
C PHE A 174 -9.75 6.30 13.45
N ALA A 175 -9.19 6.83 12.36
CA ALA A 175 -7.76 6.75 12.06
C ALA A 175 -6.92 7.40 13.18
N ASN A 176 -7.32 8.59 13.63
CA ASN A 176 -6.65 9.28 14.74
C ASN A 176 -6.75 8.48 16.05
N LYS A 177 -7.91 7.89 16.37
CA LYS A 177 -8.07 7.01 17.53
C LYS A 177 -7.05 5.87 17.46
N LEU A 178 -6.99 5.14 16.35
CA LEU A 178 -6.08 3.99 16.21
C LEU A 178 -4.61 4.38 16.30
N VAL A 179 -4.22 5.52 15.71
CA VAL A 179 -2.84 6.02 15.78
C VAL A 179 -2.45 6.44 17.20
N HIS A 180 -3.34 7.12 17.93
CA HIS A 180 -3.04 7.65 19.26
C HIS A 180 -3.25 6.64 20.41
N HIS A 181 -4.05 5.58 20.24
CA HIS A 181 -4.29 4.58 21.28
C HIS A 181 -3.04 3.75 21.64
N MET A 182 -2.00 3.76 20.80
CA MET A 182 -0.74 3.03 21.04
C MET A 182 0.39 3.88 21.62
N GLY A 183 0.13 5.13 22.00
CA GLY A 183 1.11 6.05 22.59
C GLY A 183 1.18 6.04 24.12
N ASN A 184 0.43 5.17 24.80
CA ASN A 184 0.40 5.02 26.25
C ASN A 184 0.86 3.62 26.68
#